data_AF-U7R3L7-F1
#
_entry.id   AF-U7R3L7-F1
#
_cell.length_a   1.000
_cell.length_b   1.000
_cell.length_c   1.000
_cell.angle_alpha   90.00
_cell.angle_beta   90.00
_cell.angle_gamma   90.00
#
_symmetry.space_group_name_H-M   'P 1'
#
loop_
_entity.id
_entity.type
_entity.pdbx_description
1 polymer ?
#
loop_
_entity_poly.entity_id
_entity_poly.type
_entity_poly.pdbx_seq_one_letter_code
_entity_poly.pdbx_strand_id
1 'polypeptide(L)'
;MSLVCRWAPQGEEPEWLIREFAKAEKKPLRFYLQAGLFEVNRGELEGILHNNRRMKKTLLQKGYPVESSEVSSGHNYVSWCETLYHGTQSLVTKW
;
A
#
# COMPACT_ATOMS: atom_id res chain seq x y z
N MET A 1 9.33 -2.06 3.68
CA MET A 1 8.80 -1.09 4.65
C MET A 1 7.30 -0.95 4.38
N SER A 2 6.46 -1.66 5.11
CA SER A 2 5.00 -1.61 4.88
C SER A 2 4.49 -0.28 5.38
N LEU A 3 4.09 0.59 4.45
CA LEU A 3 3.43 1.84 4.80
C LEU A 3 2.07 1.49 5.40
N VAL A 4 1.86 1.81 6.68
CA VAL A 4 0.57 1.60 7.33
C VAL A 4 -0.38 2.66 6.79
N CYS A 5 -1.06 2.35 5.70
CA CYS A 5 -2.04 3.24 5.05
C CYS A 5 -3.28 3.51 5.94
N ARG A 6 -3.32 2.97 7.17
CA ARG A 6 -4.32 3.29 8.20
C ARG A 6 -3.97 4.55 8.98
N TRP A 7 -2.70 4.89 9.07
CA TRP A 7 -2.23 5.97 9.92
C TRP A 7 -2.85 7.31 9.54
N ALA A 8 -3.04 8.16 10.54
CA ALA A 8 -3.49 9.53 10.39
C ALA A 8 -2.77 10.43 11.41
N PRO A 9 -2.56 11.72 11.08
CA PRO A 9 -2.17 12.74 12.06
C PRO A 9 -3.19 12.84 13.20
N GLN A 10 -2.80 13.45 14.33
CA GLN A 10 -3.72 13.68 15.43
C GLN A 10 -4.89 14.58 14.99
N GLY A 11 -6.12 14.15 15.28
CA GLY A 11 -7.34 14.87 14.91
C GLY A 11 -7.84 14.59 13.49
N GLU A 12 -7.19 13.68 12.75
CA GLU A 12 -7.61 13.26 11.41
C GLU A 12 -8.16 11.83 11.42
N GLU A 13 -9.10 11.58 10.50
CA GLU A 13 -9.67 10.24 10.33
C GLU A 13 -8.63 9.24 9.80
N PRO A 14 -8.70 7.94 10.17
CA PRO A 14 -7.84 6.89 9.63
C PRO A 14 -7.79 6.91 8.10
N GLU A 15 -6.74 6.37 7.50
CA GLU A 15 -6.53 6.42 6.04
C GLU A 15 -6.31 7.81 5.46
N TRP A 16 -5.81 8.72 6.29
CA TRP A 16 -5.49 10.08 5.90
C TRP A 16 -4.69 10.13 4.59
N LEU A 17 -3.64 9.32 4.46
CA LEU A 17 -2.78 9.32 3.28
C LEU A 17 -3.55 8.96 1.99
N ILE A 18 -4.51 8.04 2.05
CA ILE A 18 -5.32 7.67 0.89
C ILE A 18 -6.16 8.87 0.43
N ARG A 19 -6.74 9.61 1.38
CA ARG A 19 -7.49 10.84 1.09
C ARG A 19 -6.59 11.92 0.49
N GLU A 20 -5.37 12.06 0.98
CA GLU A 20 -4.44 13.05 0.45
C GLU A 20 -3.99 12.74 -0.98
N PHE A 21 -3.72 11.47 -1.31
CA PHE A 21 -3.47 11.07 -2.70
C PHE A 21 -4.69 11.29 -3.60
N ALA A 22 -5.91 11.11 -3.08
CA ALA A 22 -7.14 11.39 -3.82
C ALA A 22 -7.29 12.89 -4.15
N LYS A 23 -6.78 13.80 -3.31
CA LYS A 23 -6.87 15.25 -3.53
C LYS A 23 -5.68 15.83 -4.28
N ALA A 24 -4.47 15.36 -4.00
CA ALA A 24 -3.23 15.94 -4.50
C ALA A 24 -3.11 15.91 -6.02
N GLU A 25 -2.42 16.91 -6.59
CA GLU A 25 -2.07 16.92 -8.01
C GLU A 25 -1.24 15.68 -8.37
N LYS A 26 -1.53 15.08 -9.54
CA LYS A 26 -0.80 13.89 -10.01
C LYS A 26 0.66 14.24 -10.30
N LYS A 27 1.59 13.45 -9.75
CA LYS A 27 3.03 13.53 -10.06
C LYS A 27 3.46 12.38 -10.98
N PRO A 28 4.61 12.43 -11.68
CA PRO A 28 5.08 11.34 -12.53
C PRO A 28 5.69 10.21 -11.69
N LEU A 29 4.87 9.55 -10.87
CA LEU A 29 5.28 8.49 -9.95
C LEU A 29 4.76 7.12 -10.42
N ARG A 30 5.45 6.06 -9.97
CA ARG A 30 5.02 4.66 -10.12
C ARG A 30 5.00 4.02 -8.74
N PHE A 31 4.08 3.09 -8.54
CA PHE A 31 3.88 2.46 -7.24
C PHE A 31 4.00 0.94 -7.34
N TYR A 32 4.63 0.36 -6.33
CA TYR A 32 4.56 -1.06 -6.05
C TYR A 32 3.96 -1.23 -4.65
N LEU A 33 2.86 -1.95 -4.54
CA LEU A 33 2.14 -2.19 -3.28
C LEU A 33 2.16 -3.66 -2.91
N GLN A 34 2.36 -3.97 -1.63
CA GLN A 34 2.23 -5.34 -1.15
C GLN A 34 1.46 -5.38 0.17
N ALA A 35 0.69 -6.45 0.35
CA ALA A 35 0.06 -6.79 1.62
C ALA A 35 -0.02 -8.31 1.79
N GLY A 36 0.00 -8.76 3.04
CA GLY A 36 -0.23 -10.15 3.39
C GLY A 36 -1.72 -10.48 3.46
N LEU A 37 -2.12 -11.66 2.95
CA LEU A 37 -3.49 -12.15 3.00
C LEU A 37 -4.01 -12.38 4.43
N PHE A 38 -3.12 -12.57 5.40
CA PHE A 38 -3.49 -12.75 6.81
C PHE A 38 -3.55 -11.43 7.58
N GLU A 39 -3.29 -10.29 6.94
CA GLU A 39 -3.34 -8.97 7.55
C GLU A 39 -4.77 -8.37 7.48
N VAL A 40 -5.79 -9.16 7.83
CA VAL A 40 -7.22 -8.83 7.62
C VAL A 40 -7.89 -8.08 8.76
N ASN A 41 -7.47 -8.26 10.02
CA ASN A 41 -8.06 -7.58 11.17
C ASN A 41 -7.04 -7.35 12.30
N ARG A 42 -7.08 -6.17 12.92
CA ARG A 42 -6.43 -5.88 14.20
C ARG A 42 -7.43 -5.12 15.09
N GLY A 43 -8.27 -5.86 15.80
CA GLY A 43 -9.29 -5.28 16.69
C GLY A 43 -10.40 -4.56 15.93
N GLU A 44 -10.75 -3.35 16.37
CA GLU A 44 -11.85 -2.54 15.80
C GLU A 44 -11.53 -1.89 14.45
N LEU A 45 -10.26 -1.97 13.99
CA LEU A 45 -9.81 -1.37 12.74
C LEU A 45 -9.57 -2.42 11.66
N GLU A 46 -10.05 -2.13 10.45
CA GLU A 46 -9.84 -2.98 9.27
C GLU A 46 -8.36 -3.26 9.02
N GLY A 47 -8.03 -4.46 8.53
CA GLY A 47 -6.67 -4.94 8.32
C GLY A 47 -5.83 -4.16 7.28
N ILE A 48 -4.51 -4.40 7.29
CA ILE A 48 -3.57 -3.73 6.37
C ILE A 48 -3.94 -4.09 4.93
N LEU A 49 -4.40 -5.32 4.70
CA LEU A 49 -4.86 -5.79 3.40
C LEU A 49 -5.96 -4.90 2.81
N HIS A 50 -6.96 -4.54 3.62
CA HIS A 50 -8.09 -3.74 3.15
C HIS A 50 -7.66 -2.31 2.79
N ASN A 51 -6.86 -1.68 3.64
CA ASN A 51 -6.34 -0.34 3.42
C ASN A 51 -5.39 -0.31 2.22
N ASN A 52 -4.58 -1.36 2.01
CA ASN A 52 -3.71 -1.49 0.85
C ASN A 52 -4.51 -1.59 -0.45
N ARG A 53 -5.58 -2.40 -0.47
CA ARG A 53 -6.52 -2.50 -1.60
C ARG A 53 -7.20 -1.16 -1.91
N ARG A 54 -7.62 -0.41 -0.87
CA ARG A 54 -8.18 0.94 -1.04
C ARG A 54 -7.15 1.91 -1.63
N MET A 55 -5.93 1.91 -1.12
CA MET A 55 -4.85 2.75 -1.64
C MET A 55 -4.56 2.43 -3.12
N LYS A 56 -4.46 1.14 -3.47
CA LYS A 56 -4.32 0.68 -4.86
C LYS A 56 -5.43 1.24 -5.74
N LYS A 57 -6.69 1.12 -5.31
CA LYS A 57 -7.84 1.63 -6.06
C LYS A 57 -7.74 3.14 -6.29
N THR A 58 -7.44 3.92 -5.26
CA THR A 58 -7.29 5.38 -5.36
C THR A 58 -6.17 5.77 -6.33
N LEU A 59 -5.01 5.10 -6.25
CA LEU A 59 -3.89 5.37 -7.15
C LEU A 59 -4.21 5.01 -8.61
N LEU A 60 -4.87 3.88 -8.85
CA LEU A 60 -5.32 3.49 -10.19
C LEU A 60 -6.33 4.49 -10.76
N GLN A 61 -7.29 4.96 -9.94
CA GLN A 61 -8.26 5.99 -10.35
C GLN A 61 -7.60 7.33 -10.69
N LYS A 62 -6.49 7.68 -10.02
CA LYS A 62 -5.62 8.82 -10.36
C LYS A 62 -4.80 8.59 -11.64
N GLY A 63 -4.83 7.40 -12.22
CA GLY A 63 -4.11 7.03 -13.42
C GLY A 63 -2.62 6.79 -13.18
N TYR A 64 -2.21 6.44 -11.96
CA TYR A 64 -0.84 6.02 -11.71
C TYR A 64 -0.60 4.59 -12.24
N PRO A 65 0.61 4.29 -12.75
CA PRO A 65 1.06 2.91 -12.90
C PRO A 65 1.23 2.30 -11.50
N VAL A 66 0.49 1.23 -11.24
CA VAL A 66 0.52 0.51 -9.96
C VAL A 66 0.69 -0.98 -10.20
N GLU A 67 1.76 -1.55 -9.67
CA GLU A 67 1.92 -2.99 -9.50
C GLU A 67 1.57 -3.37 -8.06
N SER A 68 0.98 -4.54 -7.88
CA SER A 68 0.61 -5.01 -6.55
C SER A 68 0.78 -6.50 -6.38
N SER A 69 1.24 -6.93 -5.21
CA SER A 69 1.35 -8.34 -4.82
C SER A 69 0.60 -8.59 -3.52
N GLU A 70 -0.23 -9.64 -3.50
CA GLU A 70 -0.83 -10.16 -2.28
C GLU A 70 -0.25 -11.56 -2.04
N VAL A 71 0.31 -11.79 -0.85
CA VAL A 71 1.04 -13.02 -0.55
C VAL A 71 0.43 -13.74 0.65
N SER A 72 0.55 -15.06 0.69
CA SER A 72 0.12 -15.90 1.83
C SER A 72 1.00 -15.70 3.05
N SER A 73 0.98 -14.49 3.60
CA SER A 73 1.75 -14.07 4.77
C SER A 73 0.93 -13.12 5.65
N GLY A 74 1.44 -12.88 6.85
CA GLY A 74 0.95 -11.86 7.77
C GLY A 74 1.98 -10.74 7.94
N HIS A 75 2.07 -10.23 9.15
CA HIS A 75 3.03 -9.19 9.53
C HIS A 75 4.43 -9.80 9.76
N ASN A 76 5.04 -10.36 8.71
CA ASN A 76 6.24 -11.20 8.76
C ASN A 76 7.43 -10.57 8.02
N TYR A 77 8.56 -10.42 8.73
CA TYR A 77 9.79 -9.85 8.20
C TYR A 77 10.35 -10.59 6.98
N VAL A 78 10.30 -11.93 6.96
CA VAL A 78 10.83 -12.72 5.84
C VAL A 78 10.11 -12.36 4.54
N SER A 79 8.78 -12.28 4.59
CA SER A 79 7.96 -11.88 3.44
C SER A 79 8.25 -10.46 2.97
N TRP A 80 8.60 -9.55 3.89
CA TRP A 80 8.97 -8.19 3.53
C TRP A 80 10.33 -8.08 2.85
N CYS A 81 11.30 -8.91 3.23
CA CYS A 81 12.60 -8.94 2.54
C CYS A 81 12.43 -9.40 1.09
N GLU A 82 11.65 -10.44 0.86
CA GLU A 82 11.30 -10.92 -0.48
C GLU A 82 10.53 -9.84 -1.28
N THR A 83 9.57 -9.19 -0.63
CA THR A 83 8.82 -8.08 -1.22
C THR A 83 9.73 -6.92 -1.62
N LEU A 84 10.74 -6.60 -0.82
CA LEU A 84 11.69 -5.53 -1.12
C LEU A 84 12.50 -5.87 -2.38
N TYR A 85 12.95 -7.12 -2.51
CA TYR A 85 13.65 -7.60 -3.70
C TYR A 85 12.77 -7.47 -4.95
N HIS A 86 11.57 -8.05 -4.93
CA HIS A 86 10.67 -8.01 -6.10
C HIS A 86 10.17 -6.59 -6.43
N GLY A 87 9.84 -5.79 -5.41
CA GLY A 87 9.40 -4.42 -5.60
C GLY A 87 10.48 -3.55 -6.21
N THR A 88 11.73 -3.69 -5.74
CA THR A 88 12.87 -2.97 -6.33
C THR A 88 13.09 -3.41 -7.77
N GLN A 89 13.12 -4.72 -8.05
CA GLN A 89 13.27 -5.23 -9.40
C GLN A 89 12.18 -4.69 -10.35
N SER A 90 10.90 -4.70 -9.93
CA SER A 90 9.78 -4.17 -10.70
C SER A 90 9.97 -2.68 -11.03
N LEU A 91 10.36 -1.87 -10.04
CA LEU A 91 10.49 -0.43 -10.19
C LEU A 91 11.74 0.01 -10.98
N VAL A 92 12.82 -0.79 -10.98
CA VAL A 92 14.08 -0.43 -11.65
C VAL A 92 14.24 -1.01 -13.07
N THR A 93 13.44 -1.99 -13.46
CA THR A 93 13.58 -2.66 -14.77
C THR A 93 12.68 -2.08 -15.87
N LYS A 94 11.66 -1.29 -15.51
CA LYS A 94 10.62 -0.80 -16.44
C LYS A 94 10.75 0.68 -16.82
N TRP A 95 11.95 1.24 -16.90
CA TRP A 95 12.16 2.65 -17.28
C TRP A 95 11.77 2.93 -18.72
#